data_AF-M0MDX7-F1
#
_entry.id   AF-M0MDX7-F1
#
_cell.length_a   1.000
_cell.length_b   1.000
_cell.length_c   1.000
_cell.angle_alpha   90.00
_cell.angle_beta   90.00
_cell.angle_gamma   90.00
#
_symmetry.space_group_name_H-M   'P 1'
#
loop_
_entity.id
_entity.type
_entity.pdbx_description
1 polymer ?
#
loop_
_entity_poly.entity_id
_entity_poly.type
_entity_poly.pdbx_seq_one_letter_code
_entity_poly.pdbx_strand_id
1 'polypeptide(L)'
;MSSHSPESEPEPESESQSQTQTQSQSHSQSQSQSAVVPPGREQWSSISKHVFNSYLEANNALLATMGISPSPADRSDAATDRRVPLEPGAEDSPLPELAFGEQAWVTERSVGDHSDLGVGEYVRFTKRIAEADVSAFATVSGDTNRLHLENGFATETQFGGRIVHGTLVAGTISAALARLPGTTIYLSQDLEFLAPVEIGDRVTAECEILEELGEDRYRVRTTVRSAPESSSSEREDGTAADDADTDDDGGRTVIDGEAVVAIRPLPSE
;
A
#
# COMPACT_ATOMS: atom_id res chain seq x y z
N MET A 1 -52.86 69.21 -28.26
CA MET A 1 -51.51 69.54 -28.76
C MET A 1 -51.11 68.42 -29.70
N SER A 2 -51.23 68.68 -31.00
CA SER A 2 -50.90 67.77 -32.09
C SER A 2 -49.86 68.45 -32.97
N SER A 3 -48.82 67.71 -33.37
CA SER A 3 -47.88 68.07 -34.45
C SER A 3 -47.18 66.75 -34.84
N HIS A 4 -47.66 66.05 -35.86
CA HIS A 4 -47.26 66.13 -37.28
C HIS A 4 -45.88 65.50 -37.58
N SER A 5 -45.94 64.41 -38.35
CA SER A 5 -44.89 63.74 -39.15
C SER A 5 -44.23 64.72 -40.18
N PRO A 6 -43.19 64.38 -41.00
CA PRO A 6 -43.09 63.17 -41.84
C PRO A 6 -41.66 62.63 -42.17
N GLU A 7 -41.67 61.54 -42.96
CA GLU A 7 -40.69 60.99 -43.93
C GLU A 7 -39.33 61.65 -44.14
N SER A 8 -38.27 60.83 -44.34
CA SER A 8 -37.56 60.62 -45.64
C SER A 8 -36.12 60.08 -45.45
N GLU A 9 -35.75 59.08 -46.24
CA GLU A 9 -34.36 58.61 -46.45
C GLU A 9 -33.48 59.70 -47.10
N PRO A 10 -32.14 59.66 -46.97
CA PRO A 10 -31.35 59.02 -48.03
C PRO A 10 -30.02 58.35 -47.57
N GLU A 11 -29.51 57.41 -48.38
CA GLU A 11 -28.08 57.04 -48.40
C GLU A 11 -27.20 58.23 -48.86
N PRO A 12 -25.88 58.27 -48.60
CA PRO A 12 -24.94 57.65 -49.56
C PRO A 12 -23.64 57.05 -48.95
N GLU A 13 -22.97 56.36 -49.87
CA GLU A 13 -21.74 55.57 -49.81
C GLU A 13 -20.43 56.30 -49.41
N SER A 14 -19.39 55.47 -49.26
CA SER A 14 -17.93 55.72 -49.31
C SER A 14 -17.29 56.13 -47.96
N GLU A 15 -16.13 55.61 -47.52
CA GLU A 15 -14.95 55.12 -48.23
C GLU A 15 -14.22 54.03 -47.41
N SER A 16 -13.66 53.08 -48.16
CA SER A 16 -12.33 52.47 -48.01
C SER A 16 -11.58 52.64 -46.68
N GLN A 17 -11.29 51.52 -46.01
CA GLN A 17 -9.91 51.22 -45.60
C GLN A 17 -9.71 49.73 -45.32
N SER A 18 -8.87 49.14 -46.17
CA SER A 18 -8.34 47.79 -46.10
C SER A 18 -7.65 47.51 -44.77
N GLN A 19 -8.07 46.47 -44.05
CA GLN A 19 -7.18 45.68 -43.20
C GLN A 19 -7.45 44.19 -43.40
N THR A 20 -6.44 43.52 -43.91
CA THR A 20 -6.37 42.09 -44.18
C THR A 20 -6.46 41.31 -42.87
N GLN A 21 -7.56 40.62 -42.63
CA GLN A 21 -7.64 39.54 -41.63
C GLN A 21 -7.56 38.20 -42.34
N THR A 22 -6.47 37.48 -42.09
CA THR A 22 -6.27 36.09 -42.45
C THR A 22 -7.27 35.21 -41.67
N GLN A 23 -8.34 34.75 -42.31
CA GLN A 23 -9.21 33.70 -41.76
C GLN A 23 -8.60 32.33 -42.02
N SER A 24 -8.34 31.62 -40.93
CA SER A 24 -7.94 30.21 -40.91
C SER A 24 -9.01 29.33 -41.55
N GLN A 25 -8.66 28.63 -42.63
CA GLN A 25 -9.45 27.54 -43.15
C GLN A 25 -9.31 26.34 -42.21
N SER A 26 -10.44 25.89 -41.66
CA SER A 26 -10.60 24.57 -41.07
C SER A 26 -10.51 23.51 -42.17
N HIS A 27 -9.54 22.62 -42.07
CA HIS A 27 -9.54 21.33 -42.77
C HIS A 27 -9.25 20.24 -41.75
N SER A 28 -10.28 19.42 -41.52
CA SER A 28 -10.23 18.16 -40.81
C SER A 28 -9.27 17.20 -41.52
N GLN A 29 -8.24 16.73 -40.82
CA GLN A 29 -7.55 15.49 -41.16
C GLN A 29 -7.45 14.62 -39.91
N SER A 30 -8.21 13.51 -39.98
CA SER A 30 -8.22 12.36 -39.09
C SER A 30 -6.81 11.90 -38.73
N GLN A 31 -6.39 12.11 -37.47
CA GLN A 31 -5.27 11.38 -36.90
C GLN A 31 -5.76 10.01 -36.40
N SER A 32 -5.31 8.98 -37.07
CA SER A 32 -5.37 7.59 -36.61
C SER A 32 -4.69 7.48 -35.24
N GLN A 33 -5.46 7.16 -34.21
CA GLN A 33 -4.92 6.77 -32.92
C GLN A 33 -4.18 5.44 -33.09
N SER A 34 -2.85 5.48 -33.04
CA SER A 34 -2.05 4.27 -32.81
C SER A 34 -2.43 3.73 -31.43
N ALA A 35 -2.96 2.51 -31.41
CA ALA A 35 -3.18 1.77 -30.19
C ALA A 35 -1.85 1.66 -29.43
N VAL A 36 -1.81 2.22 -28.21
CA VAL A 36 -0.71 2.03 -27.28
C VAL A 36 -0.79 0.57 -26.82
N VAL A 37 0.15 -0.24 -27.31
CA VAL A 37 0.36 -1.61 -26.82
C VAL A 37 0.93 -1.50 -25.40
N PRO A 38 0.30 -2.12 -24.39
CA PRO A 38 0.81 -2.05 -23.02
C PRO A 38 2.17 -2.77 -22.92
N PRO A 39 3.15 -2.21 -22.18
CA PRO A 39 4.45 -2.85 -22.05
C PRO A 39 4.34 -4.17 -21.28
N GLY A 40 5.16 -5.14 -21.68
CA GLY A 40 5.24 -6.46 -21.06
C GLY A 40 5.84 -6.41 -19.65
N ARG A 41 5.61 -7.47 -18.87
CA ARG A 41 5.98 -7.63 -17.46
C ARG A 41 7.44 -7.24 -17.11
N GLU A 42 8.38 -7.46 -18.04
CA GLU A 42 9.80 -7.16 -17.83
C GLU A 42 10.12 -5.65 -17.88
N GLN A 43 9.37 -4.86 -18.65
CA GLN A 43 9.57 -3.40 -18.73
C GLN A 43 9.02 -2.65 -17.51
N TRP A 44 7.97 -3.18 -16.88
CA TRP A 44 7.41 -2.65 -15.63
C TRP A 44 8.40 -2.82 -14.46
N SER A 45 9.04 -3.98 -14.33
CA SER A 45 10.06 -4.22 -13.29
C SER A 45 11.27 -3.27 -13.41
N SER A 46 11.68 -2.92 -14.63
CA SER A 46 12.83 -2.02 -14.87
C SER A 46 12.53 -0.56 -14.52
N ILE A 47 11.32 -0.08 -14.83
CA ILE A 47 10.90 1.29 -14.50
C ILE A 47 10.71 1.44 -12.98
N SER A 48 10.14 0.44 -12.30
CA SER A 48 9.97 0.47 -10.83
C SER A 48 11.31 0.53 -10.09
N LYS A 49 12.33 -0.24 -10.51
CA LYS A 49 13.63 -0.29 -9.82
C LYS A 49 14.42 1.03 -9.87
N HIS A 50 14.42 1.72 -11.02
CA HIS A 50 15.15 2.99 -11.15
C HIS A 50 14.46 4.17 -10.46
N VAL A 51 13.13 4.16 -10.43
CA VAL A 51 12.33 5.13 -9.66
C VAL A 51 12.51 4.88 -8.16
N PHE A 52 12.55 3.62 -7.72
CA PHE A 52 12.75 3.22 -6.32
C PHE A 52 14.07 3.72 -5.74
N ASN A 53 15.20 3.51 -6.43
CA ASN A 53 16.51 4.00 -5.95
C ASN A 53 16.54 5.52 -5.81
N SER A 54 15.87 6.22 -6.74
CA SER A 54 15.77 7.68 -6.71
C SER A 54 14.92 8.20 -5.54
N TYR A 55 13.82 7.51 -5.19
CA TYR A 55 13.00 7.86 -4.04
C TYR A 55 13.66 7.50 -2.70
N LEU A 56 14.39 6.39 -2.63
CA LEU A 56 15.14 6.01 -1.43
C LEU A 56 16.24 7.04 -1.11
N GLU A 57 16.98 7.48 -2.13
CA GLU A 57 17.98 8.55 -1.98
C GLU A 57 17.35 9.88 -1.54
N ALA A 58 16.20 10.25 -2.11
CA ALA A 58 15.47 11.45 -1.75
C ALA A 58 14.93 11.41 -0.30
N ASN A 59 14.36 10.27 0.12
CA ASN A 59 13.88 10.09 1.49
C ASN A 59 15.05 10.05 2.49
N ASN A 60 16.16 9.40 2.17
CA ASN A 60 17.35 9.38 3.02
C ASN A 60 17.93 10.79 3.23
N ALA A 61 17.97 11.62 2.19
CA ALA A 61 18.40 13.01 2.30
C ALA A 61 17.45 13.86 3.17
N LEU A 62 16.14 13.62 3.04
CA LEU A 62 15.11 14.30 3.83
C LEU A 62 15.18 13.91 5.31
N LEU A 63 15.38 12.64 5.64
CA LEU A 63 15.50 12.13 7.00
C LEU A 63 16.76 12.64 7.72
N ALA A 64 17.89 12.69 7.00
CA ALA A 64 19.11 13.31 7.52
C ALA A 64 18.89 14.79 7.87
N THR A 65 18.07 15.50 7.07
CA THR A 65 17.69 16.90 7.33
C THR A 65 16.80 17.05 8.56
N MET A 66 16.02 16.01 8.90
CA MET A 66 15.17 15.97 10.10
C MET A 66 15.91 15.55 11.37
N GLY A 67 17.25 15.42 11.34
CA GLY A 67 18.06 15.05 12.50
C GLY A 67 18.00 13.55 12.84
N ILE A 68 17.44 12.73 11.96
CA ILE A 68 17.51 11.28 12.03
C ILE A 68 18.85 10.88 11.40
N SER A 69 19.94 11.00 12.17
CA SER A 69 21.30 10.63 11.76
C SER A 69 21.68 9.23 12.26
N PRO A 70 22.52 8.50 11.52
CA PRO A 70 23.06 7.21 11.95
C PRO A 70 24.04 7.39 13.12
N SER A 71 23.98 6.49 14.10
CA SER A 71 24.97 6.39 15.17
C SER A 71 26.13 5.51 14.71
N PRO A 72 27.41 5.86 14.97
CA PRO A 72 28.51 4.98 14.67
C PRO A 72 28.58 3.89 15.76
N ALA A 73 28.25 2.65 15.41
CA ALA A 73 28.49 1.49 16.28
C ALA A 73 29.87 0.89 16.00
N ASP A 74 30.62 0.70 17.09
CA ASP A 74 31.87 -0.04 17.16
C ASP A 74 31.68 -1.49 16.70
N ARG A 75 32.63 -1.95 15.87
CA ARG A 75 32.72 -3.35 15.44
C ARG A 75 33.42 -4.18 16.51
N SER A 76 32.85 -5.34 16.84
CA SER A 76 33.65 -6.48 17.26
C SER A 76 33.01 -7.80 16.80
N ASP A 77 33.75 -8.51 15.95
CA ASP A 77 33.51 -9.87 15.51
C ASP A 77 33.52 -10.87 16.67
N ALA A 78 32.59 -11.82 16.70
CA ALA A 78 32.87 -13.22 17.03
C ALA A 78 31.65 -14.10 16.74
N ALA A 79 31.75 -14.89 15.67
CA ALA A 79 30.88 -16.03 15.41
C ALA A 79 31.07 -17.12 16.47
N THR A 80 29.99 -17.68 17.01
CA THR A 80 29.92 -19.11 17.34
C THR A 80 28.47 -19.58 17.31
N ASP A 81 28.23 -20.48 16.36
CA ASP A 81 27.13 -21.41 16.21
C ASP A 81 26.64 -22.03 17.53
N ARG A 82 25.39 -21.72 17.90
CA ARG A 82 24.55 -22.52 18.79
C ARG A 82 23.08 -22.41 18.38
N ARG A 83 22.62 -23.32 17.53
CA ARG A 83 21.18 -23.63 17.43
C ARG A 83 20.67 -24.12 18.78
N VAL A 84 19.77 -23.35 19.39
CA VAL A 84 18.94 -23.79 20.53
C VAL A 84 17.58 -24.21 19.96
N PRO A 85 17.08 -25.42 20.25
CA PRO A 85 15.71 -25.80 19.89
C PRO A 85 14.70 -24.94 20.66
N LEU A 86 13.78 -24.27 19.94
CA LEU A 86 12.65 -23.55 20.52
C LEU A 86 11.65 -24.57 21.10
N GLU A 87 11.45 -24.51 22.42
CA GLU A 87 10.35 -25.22 23.09
C GLU A 87 9.00 -24.60 22.66
N PRO A 88 7.98 -25.42 22.34
CA PRO A 88 6.68 -24.91 21.95
C PRO A 88 5.88 -24.50 23.20
N GLY A 89 5.59 -23.19 23.35
CA GLY A 89 4.68 -22.73 24.41
C GLY A 89 4.87 -21.31 24.94
N ALA A 90 5.34 -20.35 24.15
CA ALA A 90 5.34 -18.94 24.56
C ALA A 90 3.92 -18.35 24.40
N GLU A 91 3.06 -18.59 25.40
CA GLU A 91 1.74 -17.98 25.47
C GLU A 91 1.85 -16.46 25.75
N ASP A 92 1.40 -15.68 24.77
CA ASP A 92 0.55 -14.49 24.91
C ASP A 92 0.93 -13.45 25.99
N SER A 93 2.20 -13.06 26.06
CA SER A 93 2.59 -11.84 26.77
C SER A 93 2.32 -10.62 25.88
N PRO A 94 1.55 -9.60 26.34
CA PRO A 94 1.31 -8.41 25.56
C PRO A 94 2.64 -7.71 25.28
N LEU A 95 2.95 -7.50 24.01
CA LEU A 95 4.14 -6.77 23.58
C LEU A 95 4.12 -5.38 24.26
N PRO A 96 5.15 -5.00 25.04
CA PRO A 96 5.14 -3.74 25.77
C PRO A 96 5.02 -2.53 24.84
N GLU A 97 5.42 -2.66 23.56
CA GLU A 97 5.24 -1.63 22.53
C GLU A 97 3.76 -1.41 22.11
N LEU A 98 2.85 -2.32 22.44
CA LEU A 98 1.45 -2.35 21.94
C LEU A 98 0.43 -2.55 23.06
N ALA A 99 0.37 -1.58 23.98
CA ALA A 99 -0.50 -1.62 25.16
C ALA A 99 -2.03 -1.60 24.89
N PHE A 100 -2.48 -1.46 23.64
CA PHE A 100 -3.90 -1.31 23.26
C PHE A 100 -4.38 -2.36 22.25
N GLY A 101 -4.09 -3.65 22.49
CA GLY A 101 -4.53 -4.75 21.63
C GLY A 101 -5.97 -5.23 21.88
N GLU A 102 -6.62 -5.78 20.85
CA GLU A 102 -7.87 -6.53 20.99
C GLU A 102 -7.61 -8.04 21.07
N GLN A 103 -8.44 -8.77 21.84
CA GLN A 103 -8.27 -10.23 22.05
C GLN A 103 -8.36 -11.07 20.77
N ALA A 104 -9.00 -10.55 19.71
CA ALA A 104 -9.15 -11.26 18.45
C ALA A 104 -7.96 -11.10 17.50
N TRP A 105 -6.99 -10.27 17.86
CA TRP A 105 -5.80 -10.03 17.06
C TRP A 105 -4.75 -11.09 17.35
N VAL A 106 -4.18 -11.65 16.30
CA VAL A 106 -3.13 -12.67 16.40
C VAL A 106 -1.83 -12.06 15.91
N THR A 107 -0.75 -12.36 16.63
CA THR A 107 0.61 -11.93 16.28
C THR A 107 1.54 -13.12 16.37
N GLU A 108 2.36 -13.28 15.36
CA GLU A 108 3.45 -14.26 15.32
C GLU A 108 4.71 -13.51 14.90
N ARG A 109 5.84 -13.76 15.54
CA ARG A 109 7.13 -13.22 15.13
C ARG A 109 8.21 -14.26 15.36
N SER A 110 9.22 -14.26 14.50
CA SER A 110 10.31 -15.23 14.57
C SER A 110 11.33 -14.94 15.68
N VAL A 111 11.47 -13.67 16.07
CA VAL A 111 12.41 -13.22 17.13
C VAL A 111 11.76 -12.35 18.19
N GLY A 112 12.28 -12.46 19.42
CA GLY A 112 11.80 -11.74 20.60
C GLY A 112 12.56 -10.45 20.91
N ASP A 113 13.83 -10.37 20.53
CA ASP A 113 14.76 -9.32 20.91
C ASP A 113 15.31 -8.58 19.70
N HIS A 114 15.59 -7.27 19.85
CA HIS A 114 16.08 -6.42 18.76
C HIS A 114 17.44 -6.90 18.21
N SER A 115 18.31 -7.40 19.10
CA SER A 115 19.64 -7.89 18.73
C SER A 115 19.63 -9.11 17.81
N ASP A 116 18.49 -9.80 17.73
CA ASP A 116 18.33 -11.02 16.94
C ASP A 116 17.70 -10.72 15.56
N LEU A 117 17.38 -9.46 15.25
CA LEU A 117 16.88 -9.06 13.94
C LEU A 117 17.94 -9.23 12.85
N GLY A 118 17.57 -9.94 11.79
CA GLY A 118 18.40 -10.14 10.61
C GLY A 118 17.59 -10.62 9.42
N VAL A 119 18.28 -10.93 8.32
CA VAL A 119 17.66 -11.47 7.11
C VAL A 119 16.95 -12.81 7.39
N GLY A 120 15.71 -12.93 6.91
CA GLY A 120 14.83 -14.10 7.09
C GLY A 120 13.92 -14.01 8.32
N GLU A 121 14.14 -13.05 9.21
CA GLU A 121 13.23 -12.80 10.33
C GLU A 121 11.93 -12.17 9.85
N TYR A 122 10.82 -12.55 10.46
CA TYR A 122 9.49 -12.14 10.04
C TYR A 122 8.56 -11.81 11.20
N VAL A 123 7.49 -11.09 10.86
CA VAL A 123 6.34 -10.85 11.73
C VAL A 123 5.05 -10.99 10.94
N ARG A 124 4.04 -11.59 11.56
CA ARG A 124 2.68 -11.69 11.07
C ARG A 124 1.71 -11.01 12.02
N PHE A 125 0.76 -10.30 11.46
CA PHE A 125 -0.37 -9.73 12.19
C PHE A 125 -1.66 -10.07 11.47
N THR A 126 -2.59 -10.68 12.21
CA THR A 126 -3.89 -11.09 11.69
C THR A 126 -5.01 -10.40 12.45
N LYS A 127 -5.94 -9.80 11.71
CA LYS A 127 -7.22 -9.32 12.26
C LYS A 127 -8.37 -9.53 11.28
N ARG A 128 -9.59 -9.55 11.81
CA ARG A 128 -10.80 -9.44 11.01
C ARG A 128 -11.06 -7.97 10.66
N ILE A 129 -11.48 -7.69 9.43
CA ILE A 129 -11.92 -6.35 9.05
C ILE A 129 -13.43 -6.23 9.24
N ALA A 130 -13.86 -5.45 10.23
CA ALA A 130 -15.27 -5.24 10.52
C ALA A 130 -15.87 -4.08 9.71
N GLU A 131 -17.19 -4.06 9.57
CA GLU A 131 -17.94 -2.92 9.02
C GLU A 131 -17.60 -1.59 9.73
N ALA A 132 -17.37 -1.67 11.05
CA ALA A 132 -16.99 -0.52 11.86
C ALA A 132 -15.60 0.03 11.47
N ASP A 133 -14.65 -0.85 11.10
CA ASP A 133 -13.33 -0.42 10.61
C ASP A 133 -13.47 0.37 9.30
N VAL A 134 -14.29 -0.13 8.36
CA VAL A 134 -14.54 0.54 7.08
C VAL A 134 -15.18 1.92 7.28
N SER A 135 -16.19 1.99 8.15
CA SER A 135 -16.88 3.26 8.46
C SER A 135 -15.96 4.26 9.16
N ALA A 136 -15.15 3.80 10.12
CA ALA A 136 -14.18 4.62 10.82
C ALA A 136 -13.07 5.10 9.88
N PHE A 137 -12.58 4.21 9.00
CA PHE A 137 -11.56 4.56 8.01
C PHE A 137 -12.06 5.62 7.04
N ALA A 138 -13.28 5.49 6.51
CA ALA A 138 -13.89 6.50 5.65
C ALA A 138 -13.97 7.87 6.35
N THR A 139 -14.27 7.88 7.65
CA THR A 139 -14.35 9.10 8.45
C THR A 139 -12.97 9.75 8.67
N VAL A 140 -11.96 8.97 9.06
CA VAL A 140 -10.62 9.53 9.37
C VAL A 140 -9.81 9.88 8.13
N SER A 141 -9.96 9.12 7.04
CA SER A 141 -9.26 9.36 5.77
C SER A 141 -9.97 10.40 4.89
N GLY A 142 -11.28 10.57 5.06
CA GLY A 142 -12.14 11.33 4.15
C GLY A 142 -12.51 10.59 2.87
N ASP A 143 -12.07 9.34 2.69
CA ASP A 143 -12.46 8.51 1.54
C ASP A 143 -13.86 7.91 1.75
N THR A 144 -14.86 8.66 1.30
CA THR A 144 -16.27 8.26 1.34
C THR A 144 -16.75 7.67 0.01
N ASN A 145 -15.88 7.02 -0.76
CA ASN A 145 -16.29 6.37 -2.00
C ASN A 145 -17.44 5.38 -1.75
N ARG A 146 -18.53 5.54 -2.51
CA ARG A 146 -19.77 4.75 -2.38
C ARG A 146 -19.52 3.25 -2.49
N LEU A 147 -18.48 2.83 -3.20
CA LEU A 147 -18.08 1.44 -3.33
C LEU A 147 -17.85 0.74 -1.97
N HIS A 148 -17.37 1.48 -0.97
CA HIS A 148 -17.07 0.93 0.36
C HIS A 148 -18.26 1.02 1.32
N LEU A 149 -19.23 1.90 1.05
CA LEU A 149 -20.25 2.29 2.04
C LEU A 149 -21.67 1.88 1.65
N GLU A 150 -22.00 1.86 0.36
CA GLU A 150 -23.37 1.68 -0.12
C GLU A 150 -23.54 0.34 -0.87
N ASN A 151 -24.29 -0.59 -0.27
CA ASN A 151 -24.56 -1.90 -0.87
C ASN A 151 -25.21 -1.80 -2.26
N GLY A 152 -26.22 -0.93 -2.42
CA GLY A 152 -26.93 -0.78 -3.69
C GLY A 152 -26.00 -0.39 -4.84
N PHE A 153 -25.16 0.62 -4.62
CA PHE A 153 -24.15 1.03 -5.59
C PHE A 153 -23.13 -0.07 -5.85
N ALA A 154 -22.62 -0.71 -4.80
CA ALA A 154 -21.56 -1.70 -4.92
C ALA A 154 -22.01 -2.97 -5.67
N THR A 155 -23.25 -3.42 -5.49
CA THR A 155 -23.82 -4.56 -6.23
C THR A 155 -23.93 -4.31 -7.74
N GLU A 156 -24.04 -3.05 -8.17
CA GLU A 156 -24.05 -2.68 -9.60
C GLU A 156 -22.66 -2.67 -10.24
N THR A 157 -21.60 -2.79 -9.44
CA THR A 157 -20.22 -2.83 -9.94
C THR A 157 -19.75 -4.26 -10.23
N GLN A 158 -18.58 -4.40 -10.86
CA GLN A 158 -17.94 -5.70 -11.11
C GLN A 158 -17.66 -6.53 -9.85
N PHE A 159 -17.69 -5.90 -8.66
CA PHE A 159 -17.43 -6.58 -7.39
C PHE A 159 -18.67 -7.28 -6.81
N GLY A 160 -19.88 -6.93 -7.27
CA GLY A 160 -21.13 -7.57 -6.81
C GLY A 160 -21.53 -7.28 -5.35
N GLY A 161 -20.74 -6.48 -4.62
CA GLY A 161 -20.95 -6.13 -3.22
C GLY A 161 -19.89 -5.13 -2.74
N ARG A 162 -20.02 -4.65 -1.50
CA ARG A 162 -19.04 -3.72 -0.91
C ARG A 162 -17.73 -4.43 -0.64
N ILE A 163 -16.64 -3.73 -0.90
CA ILE A 163 -15.27 -4.18 -0.63
C ILE A 163 -14.59 -3.21 0.34
N VAL A 164 -13.60 -3.71 1.09
CA VAL A 164 -12.80 -2.90 2.02
C VAL A 164 -11.89 -1.94 1.23
N HIS A 165 -11.61 -0.75 1.78
CA HIS A 165 -10.58 0.15 1.25
C HIS A 165 -9.23 -0.57 1.22
N GLY A 166 -8.55 -0.59 0.06
CA GLY A 166 -7.23 -1.23 -0.05
C GLY A 166 -6.21 -0.66 0.92
N THR A 167 -6.25 0.66 1.15
CA THR A 167 -5.36 1.35 2.10
C THR A 167 -5.66 1.03 3.57
N LEU A 168 -6.89 0.70 3.92
CA LEU A 168 -7.24 0.16 5.24
C LEU A 168 -6.58 -1.21 5.44
N VAL A 169 -6.65 -2.07 4.42
CA VAL A 169 -5.97 -3.38 4.44
C VAL A 169 -4.45 -3.20 4.50
N ALA A 170 -3.87 -2.31 3.71
CA ALA A 170 -2.44 -2.00 3.77
C ALA A 170 -2.00 -1.51 5.17
N GLY A 171 -2.89 -0.87 5.93
CA GLY A 171 -2.63 -0.46 7.31
C GLY A 171 -2.26 -1.63 8.25
N THR A 172 -2.65 -2.87 7.93
CA THR A 172 -2.26 -4.04 8.74
C THR A 172 -0.78 -4.38 8.59
N ILE A 173 -0.12 -3.96 7.50
CA ILE A 173 1.35 -4.05 7.34
C ILE A 173 2.03 -3.16 8.38
N SER A 174 1.54 -1.93 8.56
CA SER A 174 2.04 -1.03 9.61
C SER A 174 1.84 -1.61 11.00
N ALA A 175 0.70 -2.25 11.25
CA ALA A 175 0.46 -2.96 12.49
C ALA A 175 1.43 -4.15 12.69
N ALA A 176 1.73 -4.93 11.64
CA ALA A 176 2.68 -6.02 11.69
C ALA A 176 4.09 -5.52 12.03
N LEU A 177 4.60 -4.53 11.30
CA LEU A 177 5.93 -3.96 11.52
C LEU A 177 6.12 -3.35 12.90
N ALA A 178 5.06 -2.81 13.52
CA ALA A 178 5.09 -2.31 14.88
C ALA A 178 5.25 -3.39 15.96
N ARG A 179 5.23 -4.68 15.59
CA ARG A 179 5.38 -5.85 16.47
C ARG A 179 6.79 -6.47 16.41
N LEU A 180 7.63 -6.00 15.47
CA LEU A 180 9.05 -6.31 15.51
C LEU A 180 9.67 -5.69 16.76
N PRO A 181 10.64 -6.38 17.41
CA PRO A 181 11.27 -5.86 18.61
C PRO A 181 12.03 -4.56 18.33
N GLY A 182 11.70 -3.50 19.07
CA GLY A 182 12.27 -2.17 18.87
C GLY A 182 11.29 -1.13 18.33
N THR A 183 11.82 0.05 18.01
CA THR A 183 11.04 1.15 17.43
C THR A 183 11.17 1.13 15.91
N THR A 184 10.12 0.68 15.23
CA THR A 184 10.02 0.66 13.76
C THR A 184 9.59 2.02 13.20
N ILE A 185 10.35 2.54 12.25
CA ILE A 185 10.10 3.79 11.53
C ILE A 185 9.95 3.48 10.04
N TYR A 186 8.81 3.84 9.45
CA TYR A 186 8.56 3.71 8.02
C TYR A 186 9.35 4.75 7.22
N LEU A 187 10.17 4.29 6.27
CA LEU A 187 10.92 5.18 5.38
C LEU A 187 10.32 5.21 3.97
N SER A 188 9.90 4.07 3.45
CA SER A 188 9.18 3.95 2.18
C SER A 188 8.33 2.69 2.11
N GLN A 189 7.35 2.68 1.22
CA GLN A 189 6.48 1.55 0.93
C GLN A 189 6.08 1.58 -0.54
N ASP A 190 6.19 0.44 -1.20
CA ASP A 190 5.59 0.13 -2.50
C ASP A 190 4.55 -1.00 -2.34
N LEU A 191 3.42 -0.91 -3.04
CA LEU A 191 2.30 -1.86 -2.92
C LEU A 191 1.62 -2.11 -4.27
N GLU A 192 1.32 -3.37 -4.54
CA GLU A 192 0.41 -3.82 -5.59
C GLU A 192 -0.88 -4.37 -4.95
N PHE A 193 -2.04 -3.87 -5.38
CA PHE A 193 -3.35 -4.36 -4.94
C PHE A 193 -3.87 -5.42 -5.92
N LEU A 194 -3.75 -6.69 -5.54
CA LEU A 194 -3.95 -7.83 -6.44
C LEU A 194 -5.40 -8.32 -6.49
N ALA A 195 -6.14 -8.21 -5.39
CA ALA A 195 -7.52 -8.68 -5.29
C ALA A 195 -8.32 -7.90 -4.23
N PRO A 196 -9.65 -7.79 -4.37
CA PRO A 196 -10.50 -7.14 -3.37
C PRO A 196 -10.55 -7.94 -2.08
N VAL A 197 -10.85 -7.27 -0.96
CA VAL A 197 -11.12 -7.87 0.36
C VAL A 197 -12.59 -7.62 0.71
N GLU A 198 -13.28 -8.66 1.17
CA GLU A 198 -14.67 -8.54 1.59
C GLU A 198 -14.77 -8.09 3.04
N ILE A 199 -15.86 -7.38 3.38
CA ILE A 199 -16.10 -6.97 4.76
C ILE A 199 -16.41 -8.22 5.59
N GLY A 200 -15.68 -8.40 6.69
CA GLY A 200 -15.77 -9.57 7.55
C GLY A 200 -14.67 -10.60 7.33
N ASP A 201 -13.87 -10.49 6.26
CA ASP A 201 -12.70 -11.34 6.02
C ASP A 201 -11.66 -11.17 7.15
N ARG A 202 -10.90 -12.25 7.40
CA ARG A 202 -9.64 -12.19 8.14
C ARG A 202 -8.52 -11.86 7.18
N VAL A 203 -7.72 -10.87 7.54
CA VAL A 203 -6.51 -10.50 6.80
C VAL A 203 -5.27 -10.76 7.65
N THR A 204 -4.26 -11.36 7.04
CA THR A 204 -2.94 -11.64 7.64
C THR A 204 -1.91 -10.83 6.86
N ALA A 205 -1.30 -9.83 7.50
CA ALA A 205 -0.13 -9.14 6.96
C ALA A 205 1.13 -9.84 7.46
N GLU A 206 2.03 -10.17 6.53
CA GLU A 206 3.34 -10.74 6.78
C GLU A 206 4.41 -9.76 6.32
N CYS A 207 5.44 -9.60 7.14
CA CYS A 207 6.59 -8.74 6.88
C CYS A 207 7.86 -9.53 7.14
N GLU A 208 8.67 -9.79 6.11
CA GLU A 208 9.91 -10.56 6.17
C GLU A 208 11.12 -9.71 5.78
N ILE A 209 12.18 -9.72 6.59
CA ILE A 209 13.42 -8.99 6.31
C ILE A 209 14.18 -9.69 5.17
N LEU A 210 14.30 -9.00 4.04
CA LEU A 210 15.03 -9.51 2.86
C LEU A 210 16.50 -9.09 2.85
N GLU A 211 16.81 -7.90 3.35
CA GLU A 211 18.13 -7.29 3.22
C GLU A 211 18.41 -6.30 4.35
N GLU A 212 19.65 -6.28 4.84
CA GLU A 212 20.18 -5.24 5.72
C GLU A 212 20.82 -4.12 4.89
N LEU A 213 20.28 -2.92 4.99
CA LEU A 213 20.75 -1.73 4.26
C LEU A 213 21.76 -0.89 5.07
N GLY A 214 22.15 -1.38 6.25
CA GLY A 214 23.01 -0.69 7.21
C GLY A 214 22.29 0.43 7.99
N GLU A 215 22.90 0.86 9.09
CA GLU A 215 22.36 1.93 9.96
C GLU A 215 20.95 1.60 10.50
N ASP A 216 20.76 0.36 10.94
CA ASP A 216 19.48 -0.18 11.44
C ASP A 216 18.33 -0.13 10.41
N ARG A 217 18.66 -0.05 9.10
CA ARG A 217 17.68 -0.07 8.02
C ARG A 217 17.58 -1.44 7.37
N TYR A 218 16.35 -1.80 7.03
CA TYR A 218 16.00 -3.10 6.46
C TYR A 218 15.08 -2.91 5.25
N ARG A 219 15.33 -3.71 4.20
CA ARG A 219 14.34 -3.97 3.15
C ARG A 219 13.47 -5.12 3.61
N VAL A 220 12.16 -4.93 3.52
CA VAL A 220 11.18 -5.88 4.04
C VAL A 220 10.19 -6.23 2.94
N ARG A 221 9.96 -7.51 2.68
CA ARG A 221 8.84 -7.97 1.87
C ARG A 221 7.56 -7.80 2.66
N THR A 222 6.53 -7.26 2.03
CA THR A 222 5.23 -7.06 2.68
C THR A 222 4.14 -7.72 1.86
N THR A 223 3.48 -8.72 2.43
CA THR A 223 2.40 -9.44 1.76
C THR A 223 1.17 -9.44 2.67
N VAL A 224 -0.03 -9.25 2.11
CA VAL A 224 -1.29 -9.40 2.84
C VAL A 224 -2.14 -10.46 2.17
N ARG A 225 -2.59 -11.43 2.97
CA ARG A 225 -3.51 -12.50 2.56
C ARG A 225 -4.89 -12.28 3.17
N SER A 226 -5.94 -12.68 2.47
CA SER A 226 -7.33 -12.63 2.92
C SER A 226 -7.96 -14.02 2.91
N ALA A 227 -8.64 -14.37 3.98
CA ALA A 227 -9.42 -15.60 4.12
C ALA A 227 -10.81 -15.30 4.69
N PRO A 228 -11.87 -15.95 4.16
CA PRO A 228 -13.21 -15.81 4.73
C PRO A 228 -13.24 -16.43 6.14
N GLU A 229 -14.05 -15.88 7.03
CA GLU A 229 -14.12 -16.33 8.44
C GLU A 229 -14.51 -17.82 8.62
N SER A 230 -15.14 -18.42 7.61
CA SER A 230 -15.61 -19.81 7.61
C SER A 230 -14.60 -20.84 7.04
N SER A 231 -13.40 -20.44 6.61
CA SER A 231 -12.44 -21.36 6.00
C SER A 231 -11.49 -22.09 6.96
N SER A 232 -11.87 -22.28 8.23
CA SER A 232 -11.22 -23.31 9.05
C SER A 232 -11.56 -24.68 8.45
N SER A 233 -10.75 -25.15 7.51
CA SER A 233 -10.96 -26.40 6.81
C SER A 233 -10.88 -27.57 7.78
N GLU A 234 -12.00 -28.28 7.89
CA GLU A 234 -11.99 -29.70 8.18
C GLU A 234 -11.11 -30.37 7.10
N ARG A 235 -9.91 -30.81 7.50
CA ARG A 235 -8.99 -31.53 6.62
C ARG A 235 -9.59 -32.91 6.30
N GLU A 236 -10.17 -33.07 5.12
CA GLU A 236 -10.38 -34.40 4.52
C GLU A 236 -9.09 -34.86 3.83
N ASP A 237 -8.73 -36.10 4.13
CA ASP A 237 -7.49 -36.79 3.82
C ASP A 237 -7.31 -37.09 2.32
N GLY A 238 -6.08 -36.94 1.82
CA GLY A 238 -5.57 -37.70 0.68
C GLY A 238 -5.45 -36.98 -0.67
N THR A 239 -4.23 -36.52 -1.00
CA THR A 239 -3.37 -37.04 -2.09
C THR A 239 -2.33 -35.99 -2.45
N ALA A 240 -1.06 -36.34 -2.30
CA ALA A 240 0.08 -35.49 -2.61
C ALA A 240 0.22 -35.21 -4.12
N ALA A 241 0.38 -33.94 -4.47
CA ALA A 241 0.99 -33.50 -5.72
C ALA A 241 2.13 -32.53 -5.37
N ASP A 242 3.27 -32.78 -6.00
CA ASP A 242 4.53 -32.05 -5.94
C ASP A 242 4.38 -30.69 -6.68
N ASP A 243 5.22 -29.72 -6.29
CA ASP A 243 5.44 -28.35 -6.82
C ASP A 243 4.73 -27.14 -6.12
N ALA A 244 5.60 -26.26 -5.59
CA ALA A 244 5.48 -24.83 -5.28
C ALA A 244 4.81 -24.37 -3.95
N ASP A 245 5.67 -23.81 -3.08
CA ASP A 245 5.41 -22.68 -2.19
C ASP A 245 4.09 -22.75 -1.39
N THR A 246 4.04 -23.67 -0.42
CA THR A 246 2.87 -23.84 0.46
C THR A 246 3.24 -23.47 1.89
N ASP A 247 3.28 -22.16 2.16
CA ASP A 247 3.06 -21.65 3.52
C ASP A 247 1.55 -21.63 3.77
N ASP A 248 1.08 -22.70 4.43
CA ASP A 248 -0.31 -23.11 4.68
C ASP A 248 -1.06 -22.18 5.65
N ASP A 249 -1.55 -21.02 5.18
CA ASP A 249 -2.64 -20.23 5.84
C ASP A 249 -3.91 -20.12 4.96
N GLY A 250 -3.96 -20.83 3.82
CA GLY A 250 -5.17 -20.98 2.99
C GLY A 250 -5.78 -19.70 2.36
N GLY A 251 -5.28 -18.51 2.69
CA GLY A 251 -5.79 -17.22 2.21
C GLY A 251 -5.22 -16.80 0.85
N ARG A 252 -6.02 -16.05 0.07
CA ARG A 252 -5.61 -15.46 -1.21
C ARG A 252 -4.72 -14.23 -0.96
N THR A 253 -3.63 -14.06 -1.68
CA THR A 253 -2.84 -12.82 -1.62
C THR A 253 -3.65 -11.68 -2.23
N VAL A 254 -3.83 -10.60 -1.47
CA VAL A 254 -4.59 -9.40 -1.85
C VAL A 254 -3.71 -8.17 -2.02
N ILE A 255 -2.57 -8.13 -1.33
CA ILE A 255 -1.55 -7.08 -1.46
C ILE A 255 -0.17 -7.74 -1.47
N ASP A 256 0.72 -7.28 -2.33
CA ASP A 256 2.14 -7.65 -2.34
C ASP A 256 3.00 -6.40 -2.54
N GLY A 257 4.23 -6.40 -2.04
CA GLY A 257 5.12 -5.25 -2.16
C GLY A 257 6.34 -5.32 -1.26
N GLU A 258 7.02 -4.18 -1.13
CA GLU A 258 8.20 -4.01 -0.28
C GLU A 258 8.16 -2.69 0.48
N ALA A 259 8.75 -2.70 1.67
CA ALA A 259 8.99 -1.53 2.48
C ALA A 259 10.48 -1.36 2.77
N VAL A 260 10.88 -0.12 3.05
CA VAL A 260 12.14 0.17 3.75
C VAL A 260 11.78 0.75 5.11
N VAL A 261 12.31 0.13 6.16
CA VAL A 261 12.09 0.55 7.54
C VAL A 261 13.42 0.73 8.27
N ALA A 262 13.44 1.59 9.28
CA ALA A 262 14.50 1.61 10.29
C ALA A 262 13.96 1.01 11.60
N ILE A 263 14.69 0.09 12.23
CA ILE A 263 14.27 -0.55 13.48
C ILE A 263 15.34 -0.32 14.54
N ARG A 264 15.06 0.57 15.48
CA ARG A 264 16.01 0.97 16.53
C ARG A 264 15.75 0.22 17.84
N PRO A 265 16.77 -0.01 18.68
CA PRO A 265 16.56 -0.48 20.04
C PRO A 265 15.62 0.45 20.81
N LEU A 266 14.83 -0.12 21.74
CA LEU A 266 14.07 0.70 22.69
C LEU A 266 15.02 1.51 23.58
N PRO A 267 14.67 2.74 23.96
CA PRO A 267 15.45 3.50 24.92
C PRO A 267 15.54 2.72 26.24
N SER A 268 16.75 2.63 26.80
CA SER A 268 16.94 2.12 28.16
C SER A 268 16.19 3.00 29.16
N GLU A 269 15.38 2.40 30.03
CA GLU A 269 14.70 3.07 31.14
C GLU A 269 15.65 3.78 32.10
#